data_AF-A0A101GNA1-F1
#
_entry.id   AF-A0A101GNA1-F1
#
_cell.length_a   1.000
_cell.length_b   1.000
_cell.length_c   1.000
_cell.angle_alpha   90.00
_cell.angle_beta   90.00
_cell.angle_gamma   90.00
#
_symmetry.space_group_name_H-M   'P 1'
#
loop_
_entity.id
_entity.type
_entity.pdbx_description
1 polymer ?
#
loop_
_entity_poly.entity_id
_entity_poly.type
_entity_poly.pdbx_seq_one_letter_code
_entity_poly.pdbx_strand_id
1 'polypeptide(L)'
;MSVAAFDRLKGYMSSRLLEKIVQTSTSGDEGKLAELFELLSRLAPARYYRESFLDLARMTREDHPMTRVFRRIFTDLHPNCRQKAIRNFFVNFLLVGRGIRDRKESELGLHLPNFMVISPTMRCNLRCKGCYAAGYSKEDEISFERLDGLIEEAKDLGMF
;
A
#
# COMPACT_ATOMS: atom_id res chain seq x y z
N MET A 1 15.29 -5.00 24.78
CA MET A 1 14.74 -4.28 23.61
C MET A 1 13.73 -5.22 22.94
N SER A 2 12.47 -4.82 22.78
CA SER A 2 11.44 -5.72 22.22
C SER A 2 11.76 -6.02 20.75
N VAL A 3 11.50 -7.26 20.32
CA VAL A 3 11.67 -7.73 18.94
C VAL A 3 10.95 -6.78 17.95
N ALA A 4 9.81 -6.23 18.36
CA ALA A 4 9.06 -5.23 17.59
C ALA A 4 9.83 -3.92 17.33
N ALA A 5 10.64 -3.43 18.28
CA ALA A 5 11.43 -2.21 18.08
C ALA A 5 12.61 -2.45 17.12
N PHE A 6 13.22 -3.63 17.18
CA PHE A 6 14.31 -4.03 16.28
C PHE A 6 13.79 -4.32 14.86
N ASP A 7 12.62 -4.96 14.73
CA ASP A 7 11.95 -5.18 13.44
C ASP A 7 11.41 -3.88 12.82
N ARG A 8 10.89 -2.94 13.64
CA ARG A 8 10.54 -1.59 13.17
C ARG A 8 11.78 -0.84 12.71
N LEU A 9 12.92 -0.93 13.40
CA LEU A 9 14.16 -0.25 13.00
C LEU A 9 14.73 -0.84 11.70
N LYS A 10 14.72 -2.17 11.55
CA LYS A 10 15.20 -2.86 10.34
C LYS A 10 14.25 -2.63 9.15
N GLY A 11 12.93 -2.62 9.39
CA GLY A 11 11.90 -2.23 8.42
C GLY A 11 11.92 -0.74 8.04
N TYR A 12 12.32 0.13 8.97
CA TYR A 12 12.49 1.57 8.74
C TYR A 12 13.75 1.88 7.94
N MET A 13 14.85 1.20 8.26
CA MET A 13 16.10 1.32 7.49
C MET A 13 15.96 0.71 6.09
N SER A 14 15.25 -0.42 5.96
CA SER A 14 14.95 -1.00 4.65
C SER A 14 13.98 -0.11 3.86
N SER A 15 12.94 0.47 4.47
CA SER A 15 12.03 1.39 3.76
C SER A 15 12.72 2.67 3.28
N ARG A 16 13.60 3.30 4.07
CA ARG A 16 14.41 4.45 3.60
C ARG A 16 15.30 4.09 2.41
N LEU A 17 15.91 2.90 2.42
CA LEU A 17 16.72 2.40 1.32
C LEU A 17 15.87 2.09 0.09
N LEU A 18 14.73 1.42 0.26
CA LEU A 18 13.76 1.12 -0.79
C LEU A 18 13.17 2.39 -1.40
N GLU A 19 12.81 3.38 -0.59
CA GLU A 19 12.37 4.71 -1.04
C GLU A 19 13.43 5.35 -1.93
N LYS A 20 14.70 5.34 -1.50
CA LYS A 20 15.80 5.92 -2.28
C LYS A 20 16.05 5.16 -3.59
N ILE A 21 15.96 3.83 -3.57
CA ILE A 21 16.08 2.98 -4.75
C ILE A 21 14.97 3.32 -5.75
N VAL A 22 13.70 3.31 -5.31
CA VAL A 22 12.54 3.60 -6.17
C VAL A 22 12.58 5.04 -6.69
N GLN A 23 12.99 6.00 -5.86
CA GLN A 23 13.11 7.40 -6.26
C GLN A 23 14.22 7.62 -7.30
N THR A 24 15.33 6.90 -7.19
CA THR A 24 16.44 6.98 -8.15
C THR A 24 16.02 6.40 -9.50
N SER A 25 15.33 5.25 -9.50
CA SER A 25 14.80 4.58 -10.70
C SER A 25 13.69 5.38 -11.41
N THR A 26 13.14 6.44 -10.81
CA THR A 26 11.98 7.18 -11.35
C THR A 26 12.30 8.64 -11.67
N SER A 27 13.57 9.02 -11.54
CA SER A 27 14.05 10.36 -11.89
C SER A 27 14.11 10.55 -13.42
N GLY A 28 12.99 11.00 -13.99
CA GLY A 28 12.96 11.74 -15.26
C GLY A 28 12.99 10.93 -16.57
N ASP A 29 12.77 9.62 -16.54
CA ASP A 29 12.83 8.79 -17.76
C ASP A 29 11.70 7.75 -17.80
N GLU A 30 10.85 7.84 -18.83
CA GLU A 30 9.72 6.93 -19.09
C GLU A 30 10.18 5.47 -19.30
N GLY A 31 11.41 5.27 -19.80
CA GLY A 31 12.00 3.93 -20.04
C GLY A 31 12.33 3.17 -18.76
N LYS A 32 12.53 3.86 -17.63
CA LYS A 32 12.96 3.26 -16.37
C LYS A 32 11.82 2.66 -15.54
N LEU A 33 10.56 2.85 -15.96
CA LEU A 33 9.41 2.29 -15.25
C LEU A 33 9.39 0.76 -15.32
N ALA A 34 9.75 0.18 -16.47
CA ALA A 34 9.86 -1.27 -16.60
C ALA A 34 10.98 -1.82 -15.70
N GLU A 35 12.13 -1.15 -15.66
CA GLU A 35 13.27 -1.52 -14.81
C GLU A 35 12.92 -1.42 -13.33
N LEU A 36 12.14 -0.41 -12.94
CA LEU A 36 11.61 -0.29 -11.58
C LEU A 36 10.76 -1.51 -11.23
N PHE A 37 9.83 -1.90 -12.09
CA PHE A 37 8.99 -3.07 -11.82
C PHE A 37 9.81 -4.36 -11.73
N GLU A 38 10.83 -4.53 -12.57
CA GLU A 38 11.75 -5.66 -12.44
C GLU A 38 12.54 -5.65 -11.12
N LEU A 39 12.96 -4.47 -10.68
CA LEU A 39 13.62 -4.32 -9.39
C LEU A 39 12.68 -4.64 -8.23
N LEU A 40 11.44 -4.14 -8.28
CA LEU A 40 10.40 -4.45 -7.29
C LEU A 40 10.07 -5.95 -7.26
N SER A 41 10.07 -6.62 -8.42
CA SER A 41 9.93 -8.08 -8.50
C SER A 41 11.03 -8.81 -7.71
N ARG A 42 12.28 -8.38 -7.83
CA ARG A 42 13.40 -8.99 -7.09
C ARG A 42 13.32 -8.75 -5.58
N LEU A 43 12.75 -7.62 -5.18
CA LEU A 43 12.60 -7.22 -3.77
C LEU A 43 11.33 -7.76 -3.13
N ALA A 44 10.34 -8.18 -3.93
CA ALA A 44 9.05 -8.61 -3.42
C ALA A 44 9.19 -9.90 -2.58
N PRO A 45 8.57 -9.94 -1.38
CA PRO A 45 8.67 -11.09 -0.49
C PRO A 45 7.88 -12.30 -1.01
N ALA A 46 6.67 -12.07 -1.53
CA ALA A 46 5.75 -13.10 -1.97
C ALA A 46 5.84 -13.37 -3.47
N ARG A 47 5.77 -14.66 -3.86
CA ARG A 47 5.79 -15.12 -5.27
C ARG A 47 4.77 -14.38 -6.14
N TYR A 48 3.54 -14.24 -5.66
CA TYR A 48 2.47 -13.54 -6.37
C TYR A 48 2.85 -12.11 -6.77
N TYR A 49 3.51 -11.36 -5.88
CA TYR A 49 3.97 -10.01 -6.22
C TYR A 49 5.18 -10.01 -7.13
N ARG A 50 6.09 -10.99 -7.03
CA ARG A 50 7.18 -11.13 -7.99
C ARG A 50 6.66 -11.27 -9.41
N GLU A 51 5.68 -12.15 -9.61
CA GLU A 51 5.02 -12.40 -10.90
C GLU A 51 4.26 -11.16 -11.35
N SER A 52 3.45 -10.55 -10.48
CA SER A 52 2.68 -9.33 -10.79
C SER A 52 3.58 -8.17 -11.24
N PHE A 53 4.73 -7.98 -10.58
CA PHE A 53 5.68 -6.94 -10.98
C PHE A 53 6.38 -7.25 -12.30
N LEU A 54 6.69 -8.52 -12.60
CA LEU A 54 7.21 -8.89 -13.92
C LEU A 54 6.18 -8.66 -15.03
N ASP A 55 4.91 -8.96 -14.77
CA ASP A 55 3.82 -8.67 -15.69
C ASP A 55 3.70 -7.16 -15.93
N LEU A 56 3.76 -6.34 -14.88
CA LEU A 56 3.76 -4.88 -15.00
C LEU A 56 4.96 -4.36 -15.79
N ALA A 57 6.15 -4.95 -15.60
CA ALA A 57 7.33 -4.62 -16.39
C ALA A 57 7.13 -4.92 -17.88
N ARG A 58 6.63 -6.13 -18.20
CA ARG A 58 6.28 -6.52 -19.58
C ARG A 58 5.24 -5.58 -20.18
N MET A 59 4.13 -5.36 -19.49
CA MET A 59 3.05 -4.47 -19.92
C MET A 59 3.53 -3.03 -20.16
N THR A 60 4.54 -2.58 -19.41
CA THR A 60 5.11 -1.24 -19.60
C THR A 60 5.88 -1.14 -20.91
N ARG A 61 6.62 -2.20 -21.28
CA ARG A 61 7.34 -2.30 -22.56
C ARG A 61 6.40 -2.41 -23.76
N GLU A 62 5.27 -3.07 -23.58
CA GLU A 62 4.22 -3.26 -24.59
C GLU A 62 3.28 -2.05 -24.75
N ASP A 63 3.53 -0.95 -24.02
CA ASP A 63 2.66 0.22 -23.99
C ASP A 63 1.19 -0.07 -23.57
N HIS A 64 1.00 -1.04 -22.69
CA HIS A 64 -0.34 -1.43 -22.28
C HIS A 64 -1.07 -0.29 -21.52
N PRO A 65 -2.36 0.00 -21.81
CA PRO A 65 -3.09 1.12 -21.21
C PRO A 65 -3.07 1.18 -19.67
N MET A 66 -3.12 0.02 -19.00
CA MET A 66 -3.01 -0.07 -17.53
C MET A 66 -1.74 0.57 -16.97
N THR A 67 -0.64 0.61 -17.72
CA THR A 67 0.64 1.16 -17.24
C THR A 67 0.70 2.68 -17.31
N ARG A 68 -0.24 3.32 -18.03
CA ARG A 68 -0.34 4.79 -18.14
C ARG A 68 -0.56 5.43 -16.77
N VAL A 69 -1.30 4.80 -15.87
CA VAL A 69 -1.50 5.33 -14.51
C VAL A 69 -0.17 5.44 -13.76
N PHE A 70 0.67 4.41 -13.86
CA PHE A 70 1.98 4.40 -13.22
C PHE A 70 2.91 5.41 -13.85
N ARG A 71 2.92 5.53 -15.19
CA ARG A 71 3.67 6.59 -15.88
C ARG A 71 3.31 7.96 -15.35
N ARG A 72 2.02 8.31 -15.31
CA ARG A 72 1.55 9.61 -14.78
C ARG A 72 1.93 9.84 -13.32
N ILE A 73 1.91 8.79 -12.49
CA ILE A 73 2.39 8.88 -11.10
C ILE A 73 3.86 9.35 -11.06
N PHE A 74 4.69 8.81 -11.96
CA PHE A 74 6.13 9.10 -11.99
C PHE A 74 6.52 10.32 -12.82
N THR A 75 5.69 10.80 -13.75
CA THR A 75 5.99 11.93 -14.62
C THR A 75 5.24 13.20 -14.21
N ASP A 76 3.93 13.09 -13.96
CA ASP A 76 3.01 14.23 -13.92
C ASP A 76 2.79 14.75 -12.49
N LEU A 77 2.99 13.91 -11.47
CA LEU A 77 2.79 14.33 -10.09
C LEU A 77 3.87 15.31 -9.64
N HIS A 78 3.46 16.34 -8.90
CA HIS A 78 4.38 17.22 -8.17
C HIS A 78 5.36 16.38 -7.33
N PRO A 79 6.66 16.74 -7.26
CA PRO A 79 7.68 15.93 -6.57
C PRO A 79 7.32 15.46 -5.16
N ASN A 80 6.72 16.34 -4.35
CA ASN A 80 6.25 15.98 -2.99
C ASN A 80 5.14 14.91 -2.99
N CYS A 81 4.22 14.97 -3.96
CA CYS A 81 3.15 13.99 -4.10
C CYS A 81 3.69 12.66 -4.63
N ARG A 82 4.60 12.73 -5.62
CA ARG A 82 5.30 11.58 -6.18
C ARG A 82 6.08 10.81 -5.11
N GLN A 83 6.82 11.53 -4.26
CA GLN A 83 7.54 10.93 -3.14
C GLN A 83 6.60 10.22 -2.16
N LYS A 84 5.46 10.83 -1.81
CA LYS A 84 4.46 10.19 -0.94
C LYS A 84 3.82 8.97 -1.60
N ALA A 85 3.54 9.01 -2.90
CA ALA A 85 3.02 7.86 -3.64
C ALA A 85 4.03 6.70 -3.63
N ILE A 86 5.31 6.98 -3.92
CA ILE A 86 6.40 6.00 -3.82
C ILE A 86 6.45 5.37 -2.43
N ARG A 87 6.53 6.21 -1.40
CA ARG A 87 6.68 5.77 -0.01
C ARG A 87 5.50 4.95 0.47
N ASN A 88 4.28 5.47 0.32
CA ASN A 88 3.11 4.84 0.91
C ASN A 88 2.62 3.66 0.07
N PHE A 89 2.51 3.82 -1.25
CA PHE A 89 1.94 2.77 -2.10
C PHE A 89 2.98 1.68 -2.44
N PHE A 90 4.12 2.06 -3.02
CA PHE A 90 5.08 1.06 -3.48
C PHE A 90 5.89 0.45 -2.34
N VAL A 91 6.38 1.25 -1.40
CA VAL A 91 7.23 0.75 -0.32
C VAL A 91 6.39 0.19 0.83
N ASN A 92 5.52 0.99 1.44
CA ASN A 92 4.78 0.55 2.62
C ASN A 92 3.69 -0.48 2.29
N PHE A 93 2.81 -0.21 1.33
CA PHE A 93 1.68 -1.09 1.05
C PHE A 93 2.06 -2.38 0.30
N LEU A 94 2.80 -2.28 -0.82
CA LEU A 94 3.13 -3.43 -1.67
C LEU A 94 4.29 -4.29 -1.12
N LEU A 95 5.35 -3.69 -0.58
CA LEU A 95 6.55 -4.43 -0.15
C LEU A 95 6.54 -4.74 1.35
N VAL A 96 6.63 -3.71 2.20
CA VAL A 96 6.80 -3.86 3.66
C VAL A 96 5.57 -4.50 4.29
N GLY A 97 4.39 -3.95 3.99
CA GLY A 97 3.11 -4.42 4.50
C GLY A 97 2.82 -5.86 4.11
N ARG A 98 3.20 -6.28 2.90
CA ARG A 98 3.06 -7.68 2.50
C ARG A 98 3.93 -8.61 3.33
N GLY A 99 5.21 -8.28 3.53
CA GLY A 99 6.11 -9.12 4.32
C GLY A 99 5.66 -9.24 5.79
N ILE A 100 5.00 -8.21 6.33
CA ILE A 100 4.36 -8.28 7.65
C ILE A 100 3.12 -9.19 7.59
N ARG A 101 2.22 -8.96 6.63
CA ARG A 101 1.01 -9.79 6.43
C ARG A 101 1.37 -11.27 6.25
N ASP A 102 2.30 -11.63 5.37
CA ASP A 102 2.72 -13.02 5.11
C ASP A 102 3.17 -13.75 6.40
N ARG A 103 3.94 -13.06 7.25
CA ARG A 103 4.39 -13.61 8.53
C ARG A 103 3.22 -13.78 9.49
N LYS A 104 2.35 -12.77 9.60
CA LYS A 104 1.17 -12.83 10.46
C LYS A 104 0.15 -13.87 10.00
N GLU A 105 -0.06 -14.03 8.70
CA GLU A 105 -0.90 -15.09 8.13
C GLU A 105 -0.35 -16.47 8.49
N SER A 106 0.97 -16.65 8.40
CA SER A 106 1.63 -17.90 8.77
C SER A 106 1.54 -18.19 10.28
N GLU A 107 1.69 -17.16 11.13
CA GLU A 107 1.57 -17.27 12.59
C GLU A 107 0.13 -17.58 13.04
N LEU A 108 -0.87 -16.96 12.41
CA LEU A 108 -2.28 -17.07 12.80
C LEU A 108 -3.02 -18.21 12.10
N GLY A 109 -2.45 -18.75 11.02
CA GLY A 109 -3.09 -19.79 10.21
C GLY A 109 -4.33 -19.32 9.45
N LEU A 110 -4.41 -18.03 9.11
CA LEU A 110 -5.55 -17.42 8.42
C LEU A 110 -5.12 -16.29 7.48
N HIS A 111 -5.94 -16.01 6.46
CA HIS A 111 -5.69 -14.93 5.49
C HIS A 111 -6.03 -13.56 6.08
N LEU A 112 -5.16 -12.57 5.88
CA LEU A 112 -5.33 -11.21 6.36
C LEU A 112 -5.68 -10.25 5.21
N PRO A 113 -6.68 -9.36 5.40
CA PRO A 113 -7.00 -8.35 4.41
C PRO A 113 -5.85 -7.33 4.27
N ASN A 114 -5.77 -6.70 3.11
CA ASN A 114 -4.86 -5.57 2.86
C ASN A 114 -5.60 -4.23 2.71
N PHE A 115 -6.93 -4.25 2.67
CA PHE A 115 -7.79 -3.09 2.48
C PHE A 115 -8.93 -3.11 3.49
N MET A 116 -9.25 -1.95 4.07
CA MET A 116 -10.30 -1.78 5.05
C MET A 116 -11.11 -0.52 4.74
N VAL A 117 -12.43 -0.63 4.91
CA VAL A 117 -13.35 0.51 4.85
C VAL A 117 -13.91 0.72 6.25
N ILE A 118 -13.81 1.95 6.76
CA ILE A 118 -14.35 2.33 8.07
C ILE A 118 -15.47 3.34 7.83
N SER A 119 -16.63 3.13 8.47
CA SER A 119 -17.70 4.13 8.55
C SER A 119 -17.61 4.80 9.92
N PRO A 120 -16.88 5.92 10.07
CA PRO A 120 -16.60 6.49 11.39
C PRO A 120 -17.83 7.16 12.01
N THR A 121 -18.76 7.63 11.17
CA THR A 121 -19.97 8.32 11.61
C THR A 121 -21.17 7.74 10.88
N MET A 122 -22.34 7.83 11.52
CA MET A 122 -23.61 7.41 10.93
C MET A 122 -24.56 8.61 10.69
N ARG A 123 -24.00 9.83 10.66
CA ARG A 123 -24.71 11.12 10.59
C ARG A 123 -25.07 11.63 9.19
N CYS A 124 -25.23 10.76 8.19
CA CYS A 124 -25.69 11.21 6.88
C CYS A 124 -27.14 11.75 6.97
N ASN A 125 -27.33 13.00 6.58
CA ASN A 125 -28.62 13.71 6.59
C ASN A 125 -29.41 13.57 5.27
N LEU A 126 -28.90 12.80 4.31
CA LEU A 126 -29.52 12.57 3.00
C LEU A 126 -30.34 11.26 2.98
N ARG A 127 -31.18 11.11 1.95
CA ARG A 127 -32.02 9.92 1.70
C ARG A 127 -31.93 9.48 0.24
N CYS A 128 -30.71 9.20 -0.21
CA CYS A 128 -30.44 8.85 -1.59
C CYS A 128 -31.13 7.54 -1.98
N LYS A 129 -31.76 7.51 -3.16
CA LYS A 129 -32.31 6.27 -3.74
C LYS A 129 -31.16 5.27 -3.96
N GLY A 130 -31.29 4.05 -3.43
CA GLY A 130 -30.27 3.00 -3.55
C GLY A 130 -29.09 3.13 -2.58
N CYS A 131 -29.21 3.93 -1.51
CA CYS A 131 -28.16 4.02 -0.50
C CYS A 131 -27.97 2.69 0.25
N TYR A 132 -26.77 2.09 0.12
CA TYR A 132 -26.44 0.83 0.80
C TYR A 132 -26.42 0.96 2.34
N ALA A 133 -26.14 2.17 2.86
CA ALA A 133 -26.00 2.44 4.28
C ALA A 133 -27.30 2.91 4.97
N ALA A 134 -28.41 3.07 4.22
CA ALA A 134 -29.64 3.65 4.77
C ALA A 134 -30.31 2.77 5.84
N GLY A 135 -30.03 1.46 5.83
CA GLY A 135 -30.56 0.51 6.81
C GLY A 135 -29.67 0.31 8.04
N TYR A 136 -28.51 0.97 8.13
CA TYR A 136 -27.64 0.84 9.29
C TYR A 136 -28.17 1.66 10.47
N SER A 137 -27.88 1.19 11.68
CA SER A 137 -28.11 1.95 12.90
C SER A 137 -27.41 3.31 12.81
N LYS A 138 -28.07 4.36 13.32
CA LYS A 138 -27.50 5.71 13.39
C LYS A 138 -26.79 5.99 14.71
N GLU A 139 -26.83 5.05 15.64
CA GLU A 139 -26.36 5.22 17.01
C GLU A 139 -24.89 4.76 17.18
N ASP A 140 -24.37 3.98 16.23
CA ASP A 140 -23.05 3.34 16.32
C ASP A 140 -21.93 4.24 15.76
N GLU A 141 -21.61 5.34 16.44
CA GLU A 141 -20.43 6.16 16.12
C GLU A 141 -19.16 5.61 16.78
N ILE A 142 -18.03 5.69 16.07
CA ILE A 142 -16.73 5.33 16.63
C ILE A 142 -16.10 6.54 17.31
N SER A 143 -15.55 6.36 18.52
CA SER A 143 -14.74 7.42 19.12
C SER A 143 -13.45 7.62 18.32
N PHE A 144 -12.87 8.82 18.40
CA PHE A 144 -11.61 9.11 17.73
C PHE A 144 -10.49 8.19 18.23
N GLU A 145 -10.45 7.91 19.52
CA GLU A 145 -9.48 7.02 20.16
C GLU A 145 -9.60 5.59 19.62
N ARG A 146 -10.84 5.09 19.44
CA ARG A 146 -11.04 3.76 18.86
C ARG A 146 -10.65 3.74 17.38
N LEU A 147 -10.95 4.80 16.63
CA LEU A 147 -10.53 4.91 15.23
C LEU A 147 -9.00 4.90 15.09
N ASP A 148 -8.30 5.68 15.91
CA ASP A 148 -6.83 5.71 15.93
C ASP A 148 -6.26 4.33 16.31
N GLY A 149 -6.81 3.69 17.35
CA GLY A 149 -6.45 2.34 17.75
C GLY A 149 -6.67 1.29 16.65
N LEU A 150 -7.80 1.35 15.92
CA LEU A 150 -8.05 0.46 14.77
C LEU A 150 -7.00 0.63 13.67
N ILE A 151 -6.57 1.86 13.41
CA ILE A 151 -5.55 2.14 12.39
C ILE A 151 -4.19 1.57 12.83
N GLU A 152 -3.83 1.70 14.11
CA GLU A 152 -2.60 1.10 14.64
C GLU A 152 -2.66 -0.44 14.62
N GLU A 153 -3.79 -1.05 15.00
CA GLU A 153 -4.02 -2.50 14.89
C GLU A 153 -3.86 -2.98 13.43
N ALA A 154 -4.42 -2.24 12.46
CA ALA A 154 -4.29 -2.56 11.05
C ALA A 154 -2.83 -2.48 10.56
N LYS A 155 -2.07 -1.46 10.98
CA LYS A 155 -0.64 -1.32 10.66
C LYS A 155 0.20 -2.45 11.24
N ASP A 156 -0.10 -2.89 12.47
CA ASP A 156 0.60 -4.01 13.11
C ASP A 156 0.34 -5.34 12.38
N LEU A 157 -0.82 -5.47 11.71
CA LEU A 157 -1.13 -6.56 10.79
C LEU A 157 -0.56 -6.34 9.37
N GLY A 158 0.09 -5.22 9.10
CA GLY A 158 0.74 -4.92 7.83
C GLY A 158 -0.13 -4.17 6.83
N MET A 159 -1.25 -3.55 7.24
CA MET A 159 -2.07 -2.69 6.40
C MET A 159 -1.58 -1.23 6.51
N PHE A 160 -0.85 -0.76 5.49
CA PHE A 160 -0.26 0.59 5.42
C PHE A 160 -0.82 1.43 4.27
#